data_AF-A0A973R257-F1
#
_entry.id   AF-A0A973R257-F1
#
_cell.length_a   1.000
_cell.length_b   1.000
_cell.length_c   1.000
_cell.angle_alpha   90.00
_cell.angle_beta   90.00
_cell.angle_gamma   90.00
#
_symmetry.space_group_name_H-M   'P 1'
#
loop_
_entity.id
_entity.type
_entity.pdbx_description
1 polymer ?
#
loop_
_entity_poly.entity_id
_entity_poly.type
_entity_poly.pdbx_seq_one_letter_code
_entity_poly.pdbx_strand_id
1 'polypeptide(L)'
;TGGRAAAPESAPESASEAPAVAVDDRTDTDGVDPATPGPDFRVRCPDCGPQYVAIADVRFVSTGGGADTDRYLFTCPACGLRVRRPAGPELARILRTSGVATLALRRATDQAL
;
A
#
# COMPACT_ATOMS: atom_id res chain seq x y z
N THR A 1 -56.06 -22.93 -43.80
CA THR A 1 -55.13 -23.70 -44.64
C THR A 1 -54.57 -22.78 -45.70
N GLY A 2 -53.26 -22.49 -45.64
CA GLY A 2 -52.49 -21.71 -46.64
C GLY A 2 -52.72 -20.20 -46.59
N GLY A 3 -51.74 -19.31 -46.62
CA GLY A 3 -50.31 -19.45 -46.86
C GLY A 3 -49.58 -18.25 -46.25
N ARG A 4 -48.40 -18.54 -45.71
CA ARG A 4 -47.49 -17.62 -45.01
C ARG A 4 -46.65 -16.92 -46.07
N ALA A 5 -46.89 -15.62 -46.27
CA ALA A 5 -46.08 -14.77 -47.13
C ALA A 5 -44.96 -14.10 -46.31
N ALA A 6 -43.81 -13.95 -46.97
CA ALA A 6 -42.50 -13.66 -46.45
C ALA A 6 -42.30 -12.24 -45.91
N ALA A 7 -41.40 -12.10 -44.93
CA ALA A 7 -40.61 -10.88 -44.71
C ALA A 7 -39.40 -10.91 -45.68
N PRO A 8 -38.75 -9.77 -46.01
CA PRO A 8 -37.96 -9.06 -45.01
C PRO A 8 -38.11 -7.54 -45.00
N GLU A 9 -37.77 -7.01 -43.84
CA GLU A 9 -37.68 -5.60 -43.47
C GLU A 9 -36.60 -4.85 -44.26
N SER A 10 -36.91 -3.60 -44.56
CA SER A 10 -36.00 -2.60 -45.10
C SER A 10 -34.87 -2.28 -44.11
N ALA A 11 -33.64 -2.33 -44.59
CA ALA A 11 -32.46 -1.81 -43.90
C ALA A 11 -32.53 -0.27 -43.74
N PRO A 12 -31.85 0.30 -42.74
CA PRO A 12 -31.15 1.56 -42.91
C PRO A 12 -29.62 1.35 -42.99
N GLU A 13 -29.06 1.90 -44.08
CA GLU A 13 -27.63 2.04 -44.35
C GLU A 13 -27.10 3.30 -43.65
N SER A 14 -25.93 3.18 -43.00
CA SER A 14 -24.80 4.13 -42.88
C SER A 14 -25.07 5.65 -42.79
N ALA A 15 -24.40 6.45 -41.96
CA ALA A 15 -23.25 6.27 -41.09
C ALA A 15 -22.99 7.60 -40.35
N SER A 16 -22.08 7.52 -39.38
CA SER A 16 -21.11 8.56 -39.04
C SER A 16 -21.57 9.66 -38.08
N GLU A 17 -21.57 9.34 -36.79
CA GLU A 17 -21.13 10.32 -35.81
C GLU A 17 -20.20 9.62 -34.82
N ALA A 18 -18.92 9.98 -34.86
CA ALA A 18 -17.90 9.45 -33.97
C ALA A 18 -18.14 10.04 -32.57
N PRO A 19 -18.27 9.24 -31.50
CA PRO A 19 -18.16 9.79 -30.17
C PRO A 19 -16.69 10.18 -29.94
N ALA A 20 -16.46 11.45 -29.61
CA ALA A 20 -15.21 11.89 -29.02
C ALA A 20 -14.96 11.02 -27.79
N VAL A 21 -13.96 10.14 -27.88
CA VAL A 21 -13.45 9.39 -26.74
C VAL A 21 -12.86 10.39 -25.75
N ALA A 22 -13.63 10.74 -24.72
CA ALA A 22 -13.06 11.30 -23.51
C ALA A 22 -12.24 10.18 -22.85
N VAL A 23 -10.92 10.22 -23.05
CA VAL A 23 -10.00 9.41 -22.25
C VAL A 23 -10.05 9.96 -20.83
N ASP A 24 -10.72 9.23 -19.95
CA ASP A 24 -10.79 9.51 -18.53
C ASP A 24 -9.48 8.99 -17.91
N ASP A 25 -8.57 9.92 -17.59
CA ASP A 25 -7.33 9.67 -16.83
C ASP A 25 -7.68 9.46 -15.36
N ARG A 26 -8.45 8.40 -15.06
CA ARG A 26 -8.46 7.84 -13.72
C ARG A 26 -7.19 7.01 -13.60
N THR A 27 -6.16 7.59 -13.00
CA THR A 27 -5.10 6.81 -12.39
C THR A 27 -5.77 5.90 -11.35
N ASP A 28 -6.06 4.67 -11.75
CA ASP A 28 -6.51 3.59 -10.87
C ASP A 28 -5.35 3.27 -9.92
N THR A 29 -5.38 3.88 -8.73
CA THR A 29 -4.53 3.49 -7.61
C THR A 29 -5.24 2.50 -6.69
N ASP A 30 -6.34 1.88 -7.12
CA ASP A 30 -7.15 1.00 -6.27
C ASP A 30 -6.84 -0.50 -6.46
N GLY A 31 -5.94 -0.84 -7.37
CA GLY A 31 -5.40 -2.19 -7.52
C GLY A 31 -4.26 -2.53 -6.54
N VAL A 32 -4.45 -2.37 -5.23
CA VAL A 32 -3.64 -3.16 -4.28
C VAL A 32 -4.44 -4.42 -3.97
N ASP A 33 -4.05 -5.53 -4.61
CA ASP A 33 -4.39 -6.88 -4.15
C ASP A 33 -4.30 -6.91 -2.62
N PRO A 34 -5.37 -7.29 -1.87
CA PRO A 34 -5.25 -7.51 -0.44
C PRO A 34 -4.28 -8.65 -0.26
N ALA A 35 -3.04 -8.26 0.02
CA ALA A 35 -1.89 -9.10 0.22
C ALA A 35 -2.31 -10.33 1.03
N THR A 36 -1.90 -11.51 0.56
CA THR A 36 -1.76 -12.67 1.45
C THR A 36 -1.20 -12.14 2.77
N PRO A 37 -1.89 -12.32 3.91
CA PRO A 37 -1.49 -11.67 5.15
C PRO A 37 -0.09 -12.18 5.49
N GLY A 38 0.90 -11.34 5.18
CA GLY A 38 2.26 -11.54 5.63
C GLY A 38 2.27 -11.49 7.16
N PRO A 39 3.36 -11.89 7.81
CA PRO A 39 3.42 -11.85 9.26
C PRO A 39 3.14 -10.41 9.77
N ASP A 40 2.29 -10.30 10.78
CA ASP A 40 1.93 -9.02 11.40
C ASP A 40 2.82 -8.71 12.60
N PHE A 41 3.14 -7.43 12.80
CA PHE A 41 3.68 -6.91 14.04
C PHE A 41 2.59 -6.38 14.95
N ARG A 42 2.68 -6.72 16.23
CA ARG A 42 1.93 -6.03 17.28
C ARG A 42 2.63 -4.71 17.62
N VAL A 43 1.99 -3.59 17.31
CA VAL A 43 2.47 -2.23 17.57
C VAL A 43 1.45 -1.45 18.41
N ARG A 44 1.82 -0.24 18.87
CA ARG A 44 0.92 0.61 19.68
C ARG A 44 0.74 2.00 19.09
N CYS A 45 -0.49 2.29 18.67
CA CYS A 45 -0.97 3.64 18.37
C CYS A 45 -1.21 4.42 19.68
N PRO A 46 -0.79 5.70 19.79
CA PRO A 46 -1.11 6.51 20.97
C PRO A 46 -2.62 6.68 21.20
N ASP A 47 -3.41 6.79 20.14
CA ASP A 47 -4.86 7.03 20.22
C ASP A 47 -5.67 5.74 20.29
N CYS A 48 -5.35 4.75 19.43
CA CYS A 48 -6.13 3.50 19.34
C CYS A 48 -5.59 2.36 20.22
N GLY A 49 -4.40 2.52 20.81
CA GLY A 49 -3.76 1.46 21.58
C GLY A 49 -3.13 0.35 20.73
N PRO A 50 -3.17 -0.93 21.16
CA PRO A 50 -2.51 -2.03 20.46
C PRO A 50 -3.17 -2.32 19.11
N GLN A 51 -2.37 -2.47 18.07
CA GLN A 51 -2.79 -2.73 16.68
C GLN A 51 -1.88 -3.79 16.04
N TYR A 52 -2.37 -4.47 15.02
CA TYR A 52 -1.58 -5.37 14.17
C TYR A 52 -1.32 -4.71 12.83
N VAL A 53 -0.07 -4.73 12.37
CA VAL A 53 0.35 -4.07 11.13
C VAL A 53 1.24 -5.04 10.35
N ALA A 54 0.97 -5.20 9.06
CA ALA A 54 1.77 -6.06 8.20
C ALA A 54 3.25 -5.60 8.17
N ILE A 55 4.19 -6.55 8.06
CA ILE A 55 5.62 -6.24 7.87
C ILE A 55 5.86 -5.19 6.78
N ALA A 56 5.11 -5.29 5.67
CA ALA A 56 5.24 -4.40 4.51
C ALA A 56 4.90 -2.93 4.82
N ASP A 57 4.12 -2.67 5.86
CA ASP A 57 3.66 -1.34 6.25
C ASP A 57 4.48 -0.73 7.39
N VAL A 58 5.47 -1.48 7.90
CA VAL A 58 6.43 -0.99 8.89
C VAL A 58 7.71 -0.52 8.18
N ARG A 59 8.24 0.62 8.64
CA ARG A 59 9.55 1.13 8.24
C ARG A 59 10.45 1.17 9.46
N PHE A 60 11.61 0.54 9.38
CA PHE A 60 12.61 0.57 10.44
C PHE A 60 13.70 1.58 10.10
N VAL A 61 14.14 2.36 11.09
CA VAL A 61 15.22 3.33 10.97
C VAL A 61 16.33 2.89 11.90
N SER A 62 17.41 2.39 11.30
CA SER A 62 18.61 2.02 12.04
C SER A 62 19.58 3.19 12.08
N THR A 63 20.11 3.47 13.25
CA THR A 63 20.98 4.62 13.54
C THR A 63 22.42 4.24 13.84
N GLY A 64 22.73 2.94 13.87
CA GLY A 64 24.05 2.41 14.21
C GLY A 64 24.44 2.54 15.69
N GLY A 65 23.73 3.36 16.47
CA GLY A 65 23.97 3.60 17.91
C GLY A 65 23.34 2.59 18.87
N GLY A 66 22.63 1.59 18.36
CA GLY A 66 21.93 0.57 19.15
C GLY A 66 20.41 0.73 19.17
N ALA A 67 19.74 -0.24 19.80
CA ALA A 67 18.28 -0.35 19.74
C ALA A 67 17.52 0.79 20.46
N ASP A 68 18.17 1.49 21.39
CA ASP A 68 17.60 2.64 22.09
C ASP A 68 17.48 3.88 21.20
N THR A 69 18.31 3.96 20.15
CA THR A 69 18.31 5.06 19.18
C THR A 69 17.57 4.72 17.89
N ASP A 70 17.33 3.43 17.64
CA ASP A 70 16.57 2.94 16.50
C ASP A 70 15.07 3.21 16.65
N ARG A 71 14.40 3.41 15.52
CA ARG A 71 12.98 3.78 15.48
C ARG A 71 12.22 2.97 14.46
N TYR A 72 10.94 2.73 14.74
CA TYR A 72 10.01 2.23 13.74
C TYR A 72 8.93 3.25 13.47
N LEU A 73 8.43 3.21 12.24
CA LEU A 73 7.34 4.02 11.75
C LEU A 73 6.29 3.12 11.13
N PHE A 74 5.03 3.43 11.35
CA PHE A 74 3.90 2.75 10.74
C PHE A 74 2.72 3.73 10.60
N THR A 75 1.78 3.39 9.72
CA THR A 75 0.49 4.07 9.65
C THR A 75 -0.53 3.23 10.40
N CYS A 76 -1.23 3.82 11.38
CA CYS A 76 -2.23 3.10 12.14
C CYS A 76 -3.40 2.69 11.22
N PRO A 77 -3.74 1.40 11.12
CA PRO A 77 -4.83 0.97 10.24
C PRO A 77 -6.22 1.39 10.76
N ALA A 78 -6.34 1.66 12.06
CA ALA A 78 -7.60 2.07 12.68
C ALA A 78 -7.93 3.56 12.47
N CYS A 79 -6.93 4.45 12.53
CA CYS A 79 -7.17 5.90 12.48
C CYS A 79 -6.34 6.66 11.42
N GLY A 80 -5.48 5.99 10.66
CA GLY A 80 -4.62 6.60 9.65
C GLY A 80 -3.45 7.42 10.20
N LEU A 81 -3.26 7.49 11.52
CA LEU A 81 -2.18 8.28 12.11
C LEU A 81 -0.80 7.69 11.76
N ARG A 82 0.11 8.55 11.31
CA ARG A 82 1.53 8.18 11.13
C ARG A 82 2.24 8.20 12.48
N VAL A 83 2.59 7.02 12.98
CA VAL A 83 3.18 6.84 14.30
C VAL A 83 4.67 6.56 14.19
N ARG A 84 5.48 7.19 15.05
CA ARG A 84 6.92 6.95 15.19
C ARG A 84 7.26 6.63 16.64
N ARG A 85 8.02 5.56 16.85
CA ARG A 85 8.36 5.06 18.20
C ARG A 85 9.79 4.56 18.27
N PRO A 86 10.43 4.58 19.46
CA PRO A 86 11.67 3.85 19.68
C PRO A 86 11.40 2.35 19.51
N ALA A 87 12.31 1.65 18.85
CA ALA A 87 12.14 0.24 18.56
C ALA A 87 12.40 -0.68 19.76
N GLY A 88 13.07 -0.21 20.81
CA GLY A 88 13.40 -1.02 21.99
C GLY A 88 14.32 -2.20 21.62
N PRO A 89 15.05 -2.79 22.58
CA PRO A 89 16.05 -3.82 22.27
C PRO A 89 15.46 -5.04 21.57
N GLU A 90 14.33 -5.55 22.06
CA GLU A 90 13.74 -6.78 21.54
C GLU A 90 13.03 -6.57 20.20
N LEU A 91 12.14 -5.58 20.12
CA LEU A 91 11.44 -5.30 18.87
C LEU A 91 12.43 -4.81 17.78
N ALA A 92 13.48 -4.05 18.11
CA ALA A 92 14.54 -3.73 17.13
C ALA A 92 15.31 -4.96 16.64
N ARG A 93 15.54 -5.98 17.49
CA ARG A 93 16.17 -7.24 17.06
C ARG A 93 15.27 -7.96 16.06
N ILE A 94 13.99 -8.11 16.39
CA ILE A 94 13.01 -8.77 15.53
C ILE A 94 12.88 -8.03 14.20
N LEU A 95 12.73 -6.70 14.23
CA LEU A 95 12.61 -5.86 13.04
C LEU A 95 13.83 -5.99 12.11
N ARG A 96 15.05 -6.12 12.66
CA ARG A 96 16.25 -6.27 11.83
C ARG A 96 16.30 -7.57 11.04
N THR A 97 15.68 -8.64 11.54
CA THR A 97 15.71 -9.97 10.89
C THR A 97 14.43 -10.31 10.12
N SER A 98 13.40 -9.47 10.20
CA SER A 98 12.07 -9.78 9.67
C SER A 98 11.80 -9.27 8.24
N GLY A 99 12.80 -8.70 7.57
CA GLY A 99 12.66 -8.21 6.20
C GLY A 99 11.88 -6.91 6.04
N VAL A 100 11.65 -6.15 7.12
CA VAL A 100 11.08 -4.79 7.02
C VAL A 100 12.02 -3.88 6.23
N ALA A 101 11.42 -2.96 5.47
CA ALA A 101 12.20 -1.92 4.80
C ALA A 101 12.96 -1.08 5.84
N THR A 102 14.29 -1.12 5.72
CA THR A 102 15.21 -0.50 6.68
C THR A 102 15.91 0.69 6.06
N LEU A 103 15.77 1.85 6.72
CA LEU A 103 16.46 3.10 6.41
C LEU A 103 17.65 3.24 7.35
N ALA A 104 18.87 3.17 6.83
CA ALA A 104 20.08 3.41 7.61
C ALA A 104 20.38 4.92 7.65
N LEU A 105 20.34 5.50 8.86
CA LEU A 105 20.67 6.90 9.06
C LEU A 105 22.15 7.04 9.43
N ARG A 106 22.95 7.55 8.51
CA ARG A 106 24.32 7.97 8.80
C ARG A 106 24.36 9.43 9.20
N ARG A 107 25.03 9.72 10.31
CA ARG A 107 25.31 11.12 10.71
C ARG A 107 26.48 11.62 9.87
N ALA A 108 26.46 12.89 9.48
CA ALA A 108 27.54 13.48 8.68
C ALA A 108 28.93 13.34 9.33
N THR A 109 28.99 13.28 10.66
CA THR A 109 30.24 13.04 11.42
C THR A 109 30.80 11.62 11.29
N ASP A 110 30.03 10.67 10.75
CA ASP A 110 30.46 9.28 10.47
C ASP A 110 31.24 9.16 9.15
N GLN A 111 31.25 10.21 8.32
CA GLN A 111 31.84 10.18 6.97
C GLN A 111 33.37 10.42 6.94
N ALA A 112 34.01 10.56 8.11
CA ALA A 112 35.44 10.78 8.24
C ALA A 112 36.14 9.55 8.86
N LEU A 113 36.23 8.46 8.09
CA LEU A 113 37.18 7.37 8.31
C LEU A 113 37.46 6.63 7.00
#